data_AF-A0A1H3BEK0-F1
#
_entry.id   AF-A0A1H3BEK0-F1
#
_cell.length_a   1.000
_cell.length_b   1.000
_cell.length_c   1.000
_cell.angle_alpha   90.00
_cell.angle_beta   90.00
_cell.angle_gamma   90.00
#
_symmetry.space_group_name_H-M   'P 1'
#
loop_
_entity.id
_entity.type
_entity.pdbx_description
1 polymer ?
#
loop_
_entity_poly.entity_id
_entity_poly.type
_entity_poly.pdbx_seq_one_letter_code
_entity_poly.pdbx_strand_id
1 'polypeptide(L)'
;MRRSISKRATMTISAGLTIAVAATVAATVSAQADNATDTASDAKVEVFAPRNGDNAGASGRGWFVDLAVDFRGQNGPARAGLSGLQLTGPAGHNNVPPFPGTFSPGKDDRLPGLVVLTSSTITNPERKFAGPGTNLANLFNLTGLTDRADDRTEVWDTWIVGDAIAGKGVDTTLTVAVVDDLDHNGVYDDAPDVVADFDHDGRIDAKDLKILGVASNIEQVRFHINANPL
;
A
#
# COMPACT_ATOMS: atom_id res chain seq x y z
N MET A 1 76.81 20.82 -61.65
CA MET A 1 78.23 20.65 -61.28
C MET A 1 78.32 19.59 -60.18
N ARG A 2 79.15 18.55 -60.38
CA ARG A 2 79.70 17.56 -59.42
C ARG A 2 78.77 16.60 -58.64
N ARG A 3 79.05 15.30 -58.87
CA ARG A 3 78.72 14.11 -58.06
C ARG A 3 79.42 14.14 -56.69
N SER A 4 78.84 13.48 -55.67
CA SER A 4 79.60 12.55 -54.81
C SER A 4 78.70 11.51 -54.13
N ILE A 5 79.27 10.31 -53.98
CA ILE A 5 78.74 9.03 -53.47
C ILE A 5 79.41 8.73 -52.10
N SER A 6 78.80 7.81 -51.32
CA SER A 6 79.36 6.99 -50.19
C SER A 6 79.36 7.64 -48.79
N LYS A 7 79.17 6.92 -47.66
CA LYS A 7 79.24 5.48 -47.32
C LYS A 7 78.62 5.21 -45.93
N ARG A 8 78.01 4.01 -45.76
CA ARG A 8 78.02 3.03 -44.62
C ARG A 8 78.34 3.55 -43.20
N ALA A 9 77.47 3.41 -42.21
CA ALA A 9 77.07 2.20 -41.44
C ALA A 9 77.65 2.27 -40.01
N THR A 10 76.84 2.00 -38.98
CA THR A 10 77.08 0.99 -37.93
C THR A 10 75.92 1.02 -36.94
N MET A 11 75.53 -0.19 -36.58
CA MET A 11 74.42 -0.68 -35.78
C MET A 11 74.85 -0.78 -34.32
N THR A 12 74.03 -0.31 -33.38
CA THR A 12 74.13 -0.71 -31.98
C THR A 12 72.74 -1.06 -31.46
N ILE A 13 72.53 -2.35 -31.24
CA ILE A 13 71.39 -2.91 -30.53
C ILE A 13 71.61 -2.68 -29.04
N SER A 14 70.61 -2.20 -28.33
CA SER A 14 70.52 -2.35 -26.87
C SER A 14 69.07 -2.65 -26.53
N ALA A 15 68.85 -3.87 -26.07
CA ALA A 15 67.58 -4.38 -25.60
C ALA A 15 67.19 -3.65 -24.32
N GLY A 16 66.08 -2.92 -24.36
CA GLY A 16 65.43 -2.33 -23.20
C GLY A 16 63.99 -2.84 -23.13
N LEU A 17 63.74 -3.70 -22.18
CA LEU A 17 62.42 -4.23 -21.84
C LEU A 17 61.60 -3.09 -21.19
N THR A 18 60.57 -2.59 -21.87
CA THR A 18 59.59 -1.69 -21.24
C THR A 18 58.19 -1.94 -21.82
N ILE A 19 57.46 -2.75 -21.06
CA ILE A 19 56.00 -2.83 -20.86
C ILE A 19 55.16 -2.11 -21.93
N ALA A 20 54.52 -2.90 -22.80
CA ALA A 20 53.39 -2.46 -23.61
C ALA A 20 52.17 -2.23 -22.68
N VAL A 21 51.81 -0.96 -22.44
CA VAL A 21 50.49 -0.63 -21.91
C VAL A 21 49.51 -0.68 -23.08
N ALA A 22 48.85 -1.82 -23.23
CA ALA A 22 47.66 -1.91 -24.06
C ALA A 22 46.54 -1.11 -23.38
N ALA A 23 46.27 0.09 -23.86
CA ALA A 23 45.09 0.85 -23.47
C ALA A 23 43.87 0.22 -24.15
N THR A 24 43.31 -0.83 -23.55
CA THR A 24 41.95 -1.26 -23.83
C THR A 24 41.00 -0.20 -23.29
N VAL A 25 40.42 0.61 -24.17
CA VAL A 25 39.25 1.42 -23.87
C VAL A 25 38.07 0.46 -23.71
N ALA A 26 37.91 -0.08 -22.50
CA ALA A 26 36.66 -0.70 -22.11
C ALA A 26 35.64 0.42 -21.91
N ALA A 27 34.73 0.59 -22.87
CA ALA A 27 33.53 1.37 -22.64
C ALA A 27 32.71 0.65 -21.57
N THR A 28 32.89 1.05 -20.30
CA THR A 28 31.93 0.72 -19.24
C THR A 28 30.63 1.42 -19.60
N VAL A 29 29.72 0.67 -20.21
CA VAL A 29 28.29 0.99 -20.14
C VAL A 29 27.97 0.88 -18.64
N SER A 30 27.95 2.02 -17.97
CA SER A 30 27.37 2.13 -16.64
C SER A 30 25.90 1.75 -16.83
N ALA A 31 25.55 0.50 -16.55
CA ALA A 31 24.18 0.14 -16.28
C ALA A 31 23.80 0.98 -15.05
N GLN A 32 23.17 2.12 -15.34
CA GLN A 32 22.50 2.93 -14.35
C GLN A 32 21.34 2.06 -13.90
N ALA A 33 21.62 1.21 -12.90
CA ALA A 33 20.59 0.57 -12.13
C ALA A 33 19.72 1.72 -11.62
N ASP A 34 18.45 1.70 -12.01
CA ASP A 34 17.43 2.56 -11.45
C ASP A 34 17.51 2.42 -9.93
N ASN A 35 18.23 3.33 -9.29
CA ASN A 35 18.01 3.67 -7.89
C ASN A 35 16.67 4.41 -7.86
N ALA A 36 15.59 3.68 -8.09
CA ALA A 36 14.36 3.95 -7.38
C ALA A 36 14.74 3.78 -5.92
N THR A 37 15.08 4.90 -5.28
CA THR A 37 15.06 4.97 -3.82
C THR A 37 13.67 4.48 -3.44
N ASP A 38 13.63 3.27 -2.91
CA ASP A 38 12.55 2.77 -2.09
C ASP A 38 12.48 3.73 -0.91
N THR A 39 11.87 4.90 -1.13
CA THR A 39 11.53 5.84 -0.06
C THR A 39 10.65 5.02 0.86
N ALA A 40 11.22 4.62 1.99
CA ALA A 40 10.56 3.84 2.99
C ALA A 40 9.17 4.45 3.22
N SER A 41 8.12 3.73 2.84
CA SER A 41 6.74 4.21 2.89
C SER A 41 6.44 4.85 4.24
N ASP A 42 5.78 6.01 4.25
CA ASP A 42 5.48 6.75 5.48
C ASP A 42 4.54 5.98 6.41
N ALA A 43 3.74 5.06 5.84
CA ALA A 43 2.96 4.09 6.57
C ALA A 43 3.28 2.65 6.13
N LYS A 44 2.98 1.68 6.97
CA LYS A 44 2.95 0.25 6.60
C LYS A 44 1.61 -0.34 7.07
N VAL A 45 0.94 -1.07 6.19
CA VAL A 45 -0.29 -1.80 6.48
C VAL A 45 0.03 -3.28 6.62
N GLU A 46 -0.58 -3.95 7.60
CA GLU A 46 -0.54 -5.40 7.77
C GLU A 46 -1.94 -5.93 8.10
N VAL A 47 -2.38 -6.98 7.40
CA VAL A 47 -3.69 -7.63 7.62
C VAL A 47 -3.47 -8.98 8.32
N PHE A 48 -4.12 -9.17 9.47
CA PHE A 48 -4.03 -10.37 10.29
C PHE A 48 -5.18 -11.35 10.04
N ALA A 49 -6.36 -10.83 9.70
CA ALA A 49 -7.52 -11.59 9.27
C ALA A 49 -8.31 -10.81 8.20
N PRO A 50 -8.81 -11.47 7.14
CA PRO A 50 -8.51 -12.85 6.77
C PRO A 50 -7.03 -13.03 6.38
N ARG A 51 -6.57 -14.26 6.29
CA ARG A 51 -5.27 -14.62 5.70
C ARG A 51 -5.45 -15.17 4.29
N ASN A 52 -4.34 -15.20 3.55
CA ASN A 52 -4.34 -15.78 2.21
C ASN A 52 -4.80 -17.25 2.25
N GLY A 53 -5.85 -17.56 1.49
CA GLY A 53 -6.44 -18.90 1.36
C GLY A 53 -7.48 -19.24 2.43
N ASP A 54 -7.80 -18.34 3.35
CA ASP A 54 -8.84 -18.59 4.35
C ASP A 54 -10.21 -18.80 3.71
N ASN A 55 -11.02 -19.64 4.33
CA ASN A 55 -12.45 -19.78 4.04
C ASN A 55 -13.23 -19.12 5.19
N ALA A 56 -13.60 -17.85 5.00
CA ALA A 56 -14.00 -16.96 6.07
C ALA A 56 -15.52 -16.87 6.23
N GLY A 57 -15.95 -16.80 7.49
CA GLY A 57 -17.33 -16.52 7.88
C GLY A 57 -18.31 -17.67 7.65
N ALA A 58 -19.60 -17.32 7.69
CA ALA A 58 -20.72 -18.20 7.40
C ALA A 58 -21.84 -17.40 6.70
N SER A 59 -22.40 -17.95 5.63
CA SER A 59 -23.48 -17.33 4.85
C SER A 59 -23.18 -15.90 4.39
N GLY A 60 -21.92 -15.60 4.05
CA GLY A 60 -21.45 -14.28 3.61
C GLY A 60 -21.08 -13.28 4.69
N ARG A 61 -21.23 -13.64 5.97
CA ARG A 61 -21.08 -12.72 7.11
C ARG A 61 -20.28 -13.36 8.25
N GLY A 62 -20.05 -12.62 9.32
CA GLY A 62 -19.37 -13.08 10.52
C GLY A 62 -17.88 -13.37 10.32
N TRP A 63 -17.28 -12.82 9.26
CA TRP A 63 -15.83 -12.80 9.07
C TRP A 63 -15.26 -11.47 9.55
N PHE A 64 -13.96 -11.46 9.83
CA PHE A 64 -13.25 -10.30 10.35
C PHE A 64 -12.38 -9.66 9.27
N VAL A 65 -12.29 -8.34 9.31
CA VAL A 65 -11.08 -7.64 8.85
C VAL A 65 -10.36 -7.16 10.09
N ASP A 66 -9.11 -7.57 10.26
CA ASP A 66 -8.27 -7.23 11.40
C ASP A 66 -6.91 -6.79 10.86
N LEU A 67 -6.51 -5.55 11.14
CA LEU A 67 -5.33 -4.94 10.54
C LEU A 67 -4.61 -3.99 11.50
N ALA A 68 -3.35 -3.75 11.20
CA ALA A 68 -2.57 -2.68 11.80
C ALA A 68 -2.02 -1.73 10.73
N VAL A 69 -1.93 -0.45 11.09
CA VAL A 69 -1.26 0.58 10.33
C VAL A 69 -0.15 1.19 11.19
N ASP A 70 1.08 1.04 10.73
CA ASP A 70 2.27 1.63 11.34
C ASP A 70 2.62 2.94 10.64
N PHE A 71 2.38 4.07 11.29
CA PHE A 71 2.84 5.38 10.82
C PHE A 71 4.26 5.65 11.32
N ARG A 72 5.17 5.99 10.39
CA ARG A 72 6.57 6.32 10.69
C ARG A 72 6.76 7.81 10.89
N GLY A 73 7.70 8.17 11.75
CA GLY A 73 8.07 9.55 12.06
C GLY A 73 7.37 10.13 13.29
N GLN A 74 7.76 11.34 13.66
CA GLN A 74 7.19 12.03 14.81
C GLN A 74 5.74 12.44 14.55
N ASN A 75 4.95 12.58 15.62
CA ASN A 75 3.55 13.01 15.56
C ASN A 75 2.62 12.10 14.72
N GLY A 76 2.90 10.79 14.69
CA GLY A 76 2.11 9.79 13.96
C GLY A 76 0.58 9.94 14.07
N PRO A 77 -0.02 10.12 15.26
CA PRO A 77 -1.48 10.25 15.37
C PRO A 77 -2.04 11.49 14.67
N ALA A 78 -1.31 12.62 14.70
CA ALA A 78 -1.75 13.85 14.05
C ALA A 78 -1.64 13.72 12.53
N ARG A 79 -0.54 13.12 12.03
CA ARG A 79 -0.36 12.83 10.60
C ARG A 79 -1.37 11.81 10.09
N ALA A 80 -1.75 10.83 10.91
CA ALA A 80 -2.79 9.86 10.58
C ALA A 80 -4.21 10.46 10.57
N GLY A 81 -4.39 11.72 10.99
CA GLY A 81 -5.71 12.32 11.15
C GLY A 81 -6.55 11.70 12.26
N LEU A 82 -5.92 10.99 13.21
CA LEU A 82 -6.62 10.23 14.24
C LEU A 82 -7.38 11.16 15.19
N SER A 83 -8.71 11.20 15.02
CA SER A 83 -9.61 12.08 15.77
C SER A 83 -10.13 11.48 17.08
N GLY A 84 -9.91 10.18 17.30
CA GLY A 84 -10.17 9.48 18.55
C GLY A 84 -10.26 7.95 18.40
N LEU A 85 -10.40 7.23 19.51
CA LEU A 85 -10.53 5.77 19.52
C LEU A 85 -11.97 5.33 19.23
N GLN A 86 -12.13 4.12 18.67
CA GLN A 86 -13.42 3.43 18.59
C GLN A 86 -13.40 2.30 19.64
N LEU A 87 -14.18 2.43 20.73
CA LEU A 87 -14.33 1.35 21.71
C LEU A 87 -15.70 1.36 22.40
N THR A 88 -16.37 0.21 22.37
CA THR A 88 -17.61 -0.09 23.09
C THR A 88 -17.30 -0.55 24.53
N GLY A 89 -17.52 0.31 25.54
CA GLY A 89 -17.32 0.01 26.98
C GLY A 89 -18.62 -0.33 27.73
N PRO A 90 -18.61 -0.66 29.04
CA PRO A 90 -19.72 -1.29 29.78
C PRO A 90 -20.97 -0.43 30.07
N ALA A 91 -21.05 0.76 29.47
CA ALA A 91 -22.34 1.41 29.22
C ALA A 91 -22.99 0.77 27.97
N GLY A 92 -24.23 1.12 27.59
CA GLY A 92 -24.91 0.47 26.46
C GLY A 92 -24.21 0.67 25.10
N HIS A 93 -23.23 -0.18 24.78
CA HIS A 93 -22.45 -0.16 23.53
C HIS A 93 -22.42 -1.55 22.87
N ASN A 94 -23.53 -2.26 22.95
CA ASN A 94 -23.83 -3.19 21.86
C ASN A 94 -24.10 -2.34 20.60
N ASN A 95 -24.17 -2.94 19.41
CA ASN A 95 -24.49 -2.31 18.12
C ASN A 95 -25.87 -1.59 18.14
N VAL A 96 -26.00 -0.54 18.95
CA VAL A 96 -27.24 0.10 19.38
C VAL A 96 -27.10 1.57 19.03
N PRO A 97 -27.84 2.04 18.01
CA PRO A 97 -27.90 3.45 17.66
C PRO A 97 -28.29 4.35 18.85
N PRO A 98 -27.88 5.63 18.85
CA PRO A 98 -27.08 6.29 17.81
C PRO A 98 -25.58 6.38 18.18
N PHE A 99 -24.71 5.92 17.28
CA PHE A 99 -23.27 6.19 17.34
C PHE A 99 -22.99 7.66 16.96
N PRO A 100 -22.02 8.34 17.59
CA PRO A 100 -21.49 9.59 17.08
C PRO A 100 -20.64 9.34 15.82
N GLY A 101 -21.05 9.90 14.68
CA GLY A 101 -20.45 9.66 13.34
C GLY A 101 -21.43 8.98 12.37
N THR A 102 -21.08 8.89 11.09
CA THR A 102 -21.92 8.17 10.11
C THR A 102 -21.36 6.76 9.92
N PHE A 103 -21.97 5.71 10.50
CA PHE A 103 -21.55 4.33 10.20
C PHE A 103 -22.10 3.89 8.84
N SER A 104 -21.35 4.15 7.77
CA SER A 104 -21.67 3.75 6.39
C SER A 104 -20.38 3.54 5.60
N PRO A 105 -20.42 2.84 4.45
CA PRO A 105 -19.25 2.77 3.58
C PRO A 105 -18.78 4.17 3.20
N GLY A 106 -17.47 4.31 2.99
CA GLY A 106 -16.80 5.56 2.67
C GLY A 106 -15.49 5.74 3.44
N LYS A 107 -14.96 6.97 3.35
CA LYS A 107 -13.84 7.46 4.15
C LYS A 107 -14.15 7.34 5.65
N ASP A 108 -13.19 6.82 6.43
CA ASP A 108 -13.34 6.71 7.88
C ASP A 108 -13.19 8.06 8.58
N ASP A 109 -14.11 8.36 9.50
CA ASP A 109 -14.05 9.56 10.34
C ASP A 109 -12.87 9.52 11.34
N ARG A 110 -12.34 8.32 11.66
CA ARG A 110 -11.30 8.10 12.68
C ARG A 110 -9.93 7.83 12.08
N LEU A 111 -9.83 7.06 11.00
CA LEU A 111 -8.60 6.86 10.24
C LEU A 111 -8.77 7.31 8.77
N PRO A 112 -8.83 8.63 8.52
CA PRO A 112 -9.34 9.20 7.27
C PRO A 112 -8.49 8.95 6.01
N GLY A 113 -7.27 8.46 6.16
CA GLY A 113 -6.41 8.05 5.04
C GLY A 113 -6.60 6.58 4.63
N LEU A 114 -7.34 5.78 5.39
CA LEU A 114 -7.48 4.34 5.14
C LEU A 114 -8.45 4.07 3.97
N VAL A 115 -8.00 3.21 3.06
CA VAL A 115 -8.83 2.59 2.03
C VAL A 115 -8.86 1.08 2.25
N VAL A 116 -10.07 0.53 2.33
CA VAL A 116 -10.31 -0.93 2.41
C VAL A 116 -11.29 -1.32 1.32
N LEU A 117 -10.88 -2.20 0.41
CA LEU A 117 -11.70 -2.67 -0.70
C LEU A 117 -11.87 -4.18 -0.64
N THR A 118 -13.01 -4.67 -1.12
CA THR A 118 -13.14 -6.09 -1.52
C THR A 118 -13.54 -6.18 -2.98
N SER A 119 -12.90 -7.07 -3.74
CA SER A 119 -13.14 -7.22 -5.18
C SER A 119 -14.55 -7.71 -5.54
N SER A 120 -15.35 -8.11 -4.55
CA SER A 120 -16.69 -8.68 -4.72
C SER A 120 -17.81 -7.91 -4.00
N THR A 121 -17.52 -6.68 -3.53
CA THR A 121 -18.55 -5.81 -2.94
C THR A 121 -19.73 -5.65 -3.91
N ILE A 122 -20.95 -5.84 -3.40
CA ILE A 122 -22.19 -5.75 -4.18
C ILE A 122 -22.58 -4.29 -4.37
N THR A 123 -23.01 -3.91 -5.58
CA THR A 123 -23.61 -2.59 -5.83
C THR A 123 -24.99 -2.50 -5.18
N ASN A 124 -25.17 -1.54 -4.28
CA ASN A 124 -26.45 -1.22 -3.64
C ASN A 124 -26.54 0.29 -3.35
N PRO A 125 -27.22 1.07 -4.22
CA PRO A 125 -27.33 2.52 -4.06
C PRO A 125 -28.04 2.96 -2.78
N GLU A 126 -29.02 2.19 -2.29
CA GLU A 126 -29.77 2.52 -1.06
C GLU A 126 -28.87 2.51 0.17
N ARG A 127 -27.83 1.66 0.15
CA ARG A 127 -26.85 1.51 1.22
C ARG A 127 -25.50 2.15 0.89
N LYS A 128 -25.43 2.96 -0.18
CA LYS A 128 -24.23 3.65 -0.66
C LYS A 128 -23.06 2.75 -1.09
N PHE A 129 -23.33 1.48 -1.42
CA PHE A 129 -22.31 0.62 -2.02
C PHE A 129 -22.29 0.81 -3.54
N ALA A 130 -21.13 1.13 -4.09
CA ALA A 130 -20.89 1.33 -5.53
C ALA A 130 -20.32 0.09 -6.23
N GLY A 131 -20.15 -1.03 -5.52
CA GLY A 131 -19.45 -2.22 -6.02
C GLY A 131 -18.00 -2.29 -5.52
N PRO A 132 -17.08 -2.97 -6.23
CA PRO A 132 -15.70 -3.23 -5.77
C PRO A 132 -14.89 -2.00 -5.35
N GLY A 133 -15.17 -0.81 -5.89
CA GLY A 133 -14.50 0.43 -5.52
C GLY A 133 -15.02 1.11 -4.26
N THR A 134 -16.04 0.57 -3.59
CA THR A 134 -16.56 1.15 -2.35
C THR A 134 -15.50 1.07 -1.25
N ASN A 135 -15.09 2.21 -0.67
CA ASN A 135 -14.23 2.20 0.50
C ASN A 135 -15.01 1.68 1.72
N LEU A 136 -14.47 0.68 2.41
CA LEU A 136 -15.08 0.01 3.56
C LEU A 136 -14.46 0.44 4.90
N ALA A 137 -13.51 1.38 4.89
CA ALA A 137 -12.78 1.80 6.09
C ALA A 137 -13.70 2.32 7.21
N ASN A 138 -14.75 3.06 6.87
CA ASN A 138 -15.69 3.60 7.85
C ASN A 138 -16.68 2.56 8.42
N LEU A 139 -16.49 1.28 8.12
CA LEU A 139 -17.26 0.16 8.71
C LEU A 139 -16.53 -0.51 9.88
N PHE A 140 -15.30 -0.09 10.19
CA PHE A 140 -14.55 -0.61 11.33
C PHE A 140 -15.24 -0.30 12.66
N ASN A 141 -15.17 -1.25 13.59
CA ASN A 141 -15.90 -1.19 14.86
C ASN A 141 -14.99 -0.84 16.04
N LEU A 142 -13.70 -1.18 15.91
CA LEU A 142 -12.70 -1.02 16.94
C LEU A 142 -11.47 -0.38 16.29
N THR A 143 -10.97 0.68 16.93
CA THR A 143 -9.78 1.43 16.54
C THR A 143 -9.03 1.78 17.81
N GLY A 144 -7.79 1.32 17.90
CA GLY A 144 -6.93 1.46 19.06
C GLY A 144 -5.54 1.94 18.67
N LEU A 145 -4.86 2.62 19.59
CA LEU A 145 -3.41 2.78 19.52
C LEU A 145 -2.77 1.64 20.30
N THR A 146 -1.97 0.81 19.65
CA THR A 146 -1.35 -0.38 20.25
C THR A 146 0.12 -0.19 20.57
N ASP A 147 0.82 0.65 19.81
CA ASP A 147 2.20 1.06 20.07
C ASP A 147 2.38 2.56 19.81
N ARG A 148 3.14 3.22 20.67
CA ARG A 148 3.48 4.64 20.58
C ARG A 148 4.92 4.85 21.02
N ALA A 149 5.79 5.06 20.04
CA ALA A 149 7.17 5.50 20.24
C ALA A 149 7.35 6.93 19.70
N ASP A 150 8.53 7.51 19.92
CA ASP A 150 8.82 8.88 19.47
C ASP A 150 8.79 9.02 17.93
N ASP A 151 9.07 7.93 17.20
CA ASP A 151 9.19 7.86 15.75
C ASP A 151 8.22 6.87 15.09
N ARG A 152 7.24 6.36 15.85
CA ARG A 152 6.28 5.35 15.38
C ARG A 152 4.95 5.45 16.10
N THR A 153 3.87 5.23 15.37
CA THR A 153 2.54 4.99 15.97
C THR A 153 1.88 3.84 15.24
N GLU A 154 1.47 2.82 16.00
CA GLU A 154 0.68 1.71 15.49
C GLU A 154 -0.79 1.94 15.85
N VAL A 155 -1.62 1.94 14.83
CA VAL A 155 -3.09 1.96 14.91
C VAL A 155 -3.58 0.56 14.58
N TRP A 156 -4.45 0.01 15.41
CA TRP A 156 -5.09 -1.28 15.20
C TRP A 156 -6.56 -1.11 14.95
N ASP A 157 -7.06 -1.76 13.90
CA ASP A 157 -8.41 -1.61 13.39
C ASP A 157 -9.05 -2.99 13.16
N THR A 158 -10.22 -3.20 13.75
CA THR A 158 -11.01 -4.43 13.58
C THR A 158 -12.45 -4.15 13.16
N TRP A 159 -12.91 -4.89 12.16
CA TRP A 159 -14.28 -4.91 11.66
C TRP A 159 -14.85 -6.33 11.68
N ILE A 160 -16.08 -6.49 12.17
CA ILE A 160 -16.88 -7.70 11.99
C ILE A 160 -17.89 -7.47 10.87
N VAL A 161 -17.76 -8.22 9.78
CA VAL A 161 -18.66 -8.09 8.63
C VAL A 161 -20.01 -8.71 8.95
N GLY A 162 -20.97 -7.87 9.37
CA GLY A 162 -22.27 -8.30 9.88
C GLY A 162 -23.29 -8.77 8.82
N ASP A 163 -23.08 -8.44 7.54
CA ASP A 163 -24.00 -8.75 6.44
C ASP A 163 -23.23 -9.21 5.19
N ALA A 164 -23.92 -9.86 4.24
CA ALA A 164 -23.32 -10.44 3.03
C ALA A 164 -23.04 -9.41 1.92
N ILE A 165 -22.42 -8.29 2.30
CA ILE A 165 -22.16 -7.14 1.42
C ILE A 165 -21.14 -7.43 0.30
N ALA A 166 -20.31 -8.46 0.48
CA ALA A 166 -19.29 -8.88 -0.48
C ALA A 166 -19.65 -10.22 -1.16
N GLY A 167 -20.91 -10.66 -1.06
CA GLY A 167 -21.39 -11.91 -1.64
C GLY A 167 -21.33 -13.11 -0.69
N LYS A 168 -21.60 -14.29 -1.26
CA LYS A 168 -21.60 -15.60 -0.58
C LYS A 168 -21.03 -16.65 -1.52
N GLY A 169 -20.15 -17.53 -1.02
CA GLY A 169 -19.57 -18.60 -1.82
C GLY A 169 -18.70 -18.06 -2.95
N VAL A 170 -17.95 -16.99 -2.69
CA VAL A 170 -17.22 -16.24 -3.71
C VAL A 170 -15.77 -16.05 -3.28
N ASP A 171 -14.85 -16.20 -4.22
CA ASP A 171 -13.46 -15.83 -4.04
C ASP A 171 -13.33 -14.31 -4.18
N THR A 172 -12.63 -13.68 -3.24
CA THR A 172 -12.47 -12.24 -3.21
C THR A 172 -11.04 -11.87 -2.82
N THR A 173 -10.68 -10.63 -3.13
CA THR A 173 -9.42 -10.02 -2.70
C THR A 173 -9.74 -8.83 -1.82
N LEU A 174 -9.24 -8.83 -0.58
CA LEU A 174 -9.16 -7.65 0.27
C LEU A 174 -7.94 -6.84 -0.17
N THR A 175 -8.13 -5.57 -0.48
CA THR A 175 -7.05 -4.63 -0.81
C THR A 175 -7.07 -3.49 0.20
N VAL A 176 -5.93 -3.22 0.85
CA VAL A 176 -5.82 -2.20 1.88
C VAL A 176 -4.61 -1.31 1.64
N ALA A 177 -4.80 0.01 1.79
CA ALA A 177 -3.71 0.99 1.75
C ALA A 177 -4.06 2.26 2.55
N VAL A 178 -3.05 3.08 2.81
CA VAL A 178 -3.19 4.46 3.27
C VAL A 178 -2.94 5.38 2.08
N VAL A 179 -3.91 6.23 1.75
CA VAL A 179 -3.77 7.27 0.71
C VAL A 179 -2.77 8.33 1.17
N ASP A 180 -1.97 8.81 0.23
CA ASP A 180 -0.97 9.83 0.52
C ASP A 180 -1.61 11.18 0.86
N ASP A 181 -0.83 12.12 1.39
CA ASP A 181 -1.23 13.51 1.60
C ASP A 181 -1.21 14.24 0.24
N LEU A 182 -2.31 14.10 -0.50
CA LEU A 182 -2.49 14.55 -1.88
C LEU A 182 -2.68 16.07 -1.95
N ASP A 183 -3.23 16.70 -0.91
CA ASP A 183 -3.40 18.16 -0.83
C ASP A 183 -2.23 18.88 -0.14
N HIS A 184 -1.27 18.12 0.41
CA HIS A 184 -0.07 18.57 1.10
C HIS A 184 -0.34 19.39 2.37
N ASN A 185 -1.42 19.08 3.09
CA ASN A 185 -1.79 19.73 4.34
C ASN A 185 -1.04 19.16 5.57
N GLY A 186 -0.27 18.09 5.39
CA GLY A 186 0.50 17.39 6.42
C GLY A 186 -0.25 16.25 7.12
N VAL A 187 -1.43 15.88 6.64
CA VAL A 187 -2.32 14.85 7.21
C VAL A 187 -2.75 13.87 6.12
N TYR A 188 -2.73 12.58 6.42
CA TYR A 188 -3.24 11.53 5.55
C TYR A 188 -4.76 11.45 5.68
N ASP A 189 -5.49 12.35 5.04
CA ASP A 189 -6.95 12.38 5.05
C ASP A 189 -7.61 12.45 3.66
N ASP A 190 -6.87 12.13 2.60
CA ASP A 190 -7.36 12.23 1.22
C ASP A 190 -8.03 10.96 0.68
N ALA A 191 -8.35 9.97 1.52
CA ALA A 191 -9.01 8.76 1.04
C ALA A 191 -10.42 9.06 0.50
N PRO A 192 -10.77 8.56 -0.70
CA PRO A 192 -12.09 8.77 -1.26
C PRO A 192 -13.13 7.82 -0.65
N ASP A 193 -14.42 8.19 -0.74
CA ASP A 193 -15.53 7.29 -0.40
C ASP A 193 -15.64 6.11 -1.37
N VAL A 194 -15.33 6.36 -2.65
CA VAL A 194 -15.34 5.38 -3.73
C VAL A 194 -14.08 5.60 -4.56
N VAL A 195 -13.26 4.57 -4.66
CA VAL A 195 -12.09 4.55 -5.54
C VAL A 195 -12.58 4.38 -6.98
N ALA A 196 -12.10 5.23 -7.88
CA ALA A 196 -12.40 5.13 -9.30
C ALA A 196 -11.52 4.07 -9.98
N ASP A 197 -12.01 3.51 -11.09
CA ASP A 197 -11.19 2.75 -12.04
C ASP A 197 -10.33 3.75 -12.83
N PHE A 198 -9.11 3.98 -12.35
CA PHE A 198 -8.18 4.99 -12.84
C PHE A 198 -7.42 4.53 -14.08
N ASP A 199 -7.19 3.21 -14.24
CA ASP A 199 -6.53 2.67 -15.43
C ASP A 199 -7.51 2.22 -16.53
N HIS A 200 -8.81 2.29 -16.26
CA HIS A 200 -9.92 1.97 -17.14
C HIS A 200 -9.92 0.51 -17.62
N ASP A 201 -9.40 -0.42 -16.82
CA ASP A 201 -9.35 -1.85 -17.14
C ASP A 201 -10.61 -2.63 -16.72
N GLY A 202 -11.57 -1.95 -16.06
CA GLY A 202 -12.83 -2.50 -15.58
C GLY A 202 -12.71 -3.21 -14.23
N ARG A 203 -11.56 -3.15 -13.56
CA ARG A 203 -11.35 -3.60 -12.19
C ARG A 203 -10.97 -2.40 -11.33
N ILE A 204 -11.16 -2.55 -10.02
CA ILE A 204 -10.71 -1.57 -9.04
C ILE A 204 -9.82 -2.33 -8.07
N ASP A 205 -8.51 -2.16 -8.21
CA ASP A 205 -7.50 -2.95 -7.52
C ASP A 205 -6.26 -2.14 -7.10
N ALA A 206 -5.17 -2.84 -6.79
CA ALA A 206 -3.93 -2.21 -6.35
C ALA A 206 -3.31 -1.26 -7.38
N LYS A 207 -3.59 -1.40 -8.68
CA LYS A 207 -3.11 -0.46 -9.69
C LYS A 207 -3.81 0.89 -9.55
N ASP A 208 -5.12 0.88 -9.33
CA ASP A 208 -5.91 2.10 -9.14
C ASP A 208 -5.44 2.86 -7.91
N LEU A 209 -5.14 2.15 -6.81
CA LEU A 209 -4.57 2.77 -5.62
C LEU A 209 -3.16 3.34 -5.86
N LYS A 210 -2.33 2.69 -6.69
CA LYS A 210 -1.03 3.26 -7.08
C LYS A 210 -1.18 4.54 -7.90
N ILE A 211 -2.18 4.60 -8.78
CA ILE A 211 -2.45 5.79 -9.59
C ILE A 211 -3.04 6.91 -8.73
N LEU A 212 -3.92 6.57 -7.79
CA LEU A 212 -4.47 7.50 -6.80
C LEU A 212 -3.37 8.15 -5.95
N GLY A 213 -2.34 7.38 -5.59
CA GLY A 213 -1.26 7.81 -4.69
C GLY A 213 -1.45 7.26 -3.28
N VAL A 214 -0.45 6.56 -2.75
CA VAL A 214 -0.50 5.92 -1.42
C VAL A 214 0.78 6.19 -0.64
N ALA A 215 0.62 6.43 0.67
CA ALA A 215 1.71 6.58 1.63
C ALA A 215 2.19 5.24 2.20
N SER A 216 1.50 4.12 1.91
CA SER A 216 1.82 2.78 2.42
C SER A 216 2.14 1.76 1.34
N ASN A 217 2.56 0.56 1.75
CA ASN A 217 2.36 -0.63 0.91
C ASN A 217 0.86 -0.84 0.63
N ILE A 218 0.56 -1.49 -0.49
CA ILE A 218 -0.80 -1.94 -0.80
C ILE A 218 -0.86 -3.43 -0.45
N GLU A 219 -1.51 -3.74 0.66
CA GLU A 219 -1.69 -5.10 1.14
C GLU A 219 -2.84 -5.77 0.36
N GLN A 220 -2.61 -7.00 -0.12
CA GLN A 220 -3.61 -7.77 -0.86
C GLN A 220 -3.74 -9.18 -0.29
N VAL A 221 -4.93 -9.51 0.18
CA VAL A 221 -5.26 -10.82 0.74
C VAL A 221 -6.36 -11.48 -0.07
N ARG A 222 -6.08 -12.65 -0.62
CA ARG A 222 -7.06 -13.48 -1.35
C ARG A 222 -7.66 -14.52 -0.43
N PHE A 223 -8.97 -14.57 -0.35
CA PHE A 223 -9.68 -15.51 0.51
C PHE A 223 -11.05 -15.84 -0.07
N HIS A 224 -11.68 -16.89 0.46
CA HIS A 224 -13.02 -17.33 0.07
C HIS A 224 -14.04 -16.89 1.12
N ILE A 225 -15.14 -16.29 0.68
CA ILE A 225 -16.29 -15.99 1.56
C ILE A 225 -17.22 -17.19 1.58
N ASN A 226 -17.39 -17.78 2.76
CA ASN A 226 -18.17 -19.01 2.94
C ASN A 226 -19.68 -18.81 2.69
N ALA A 227 -20.32 -19.77 2.00
CA ALA A 227 -21.77 -19.78 1.77
C ALA A 227 -22.58 -20.61 2.77
N ASN A 228 -21.95 -21.52 3.51
CA ASN A 228 -22.63 -22.45 4.42
C ASN A 228 -23.25 -21.71 5.60
N PRO A 229 -24.38 -22.20 6.15
CA PRO A 229 -24.93 -21.69 7.40
C PRO A 229 -24.01 -21.97 8.59
N LEU A 230 -24.24 -21.23 9.68
CA LEU A 230 -23.66 -21.51 11.01
C LEU A 230 -24.14 -22.86 11.55
#